data_AF-A0A5C8FH59-F1
#
_entry.id   AF-A0A5C8FH59-F1
#
_cell.length_a   1.000
_cell.length_b   1.000
_cell.length_c   1.000
_cell.angle_alpha   90.00
_cell.angle_beta   90.00
_cell.angle_gamma   90.00
#
_symmetry.space_group_name_H-M   'P 1'
#
loop_
_entity.id
_entity.type
_entity.pdbx_description
1 polymer ?
#
loop_
_entity_poly.entity_id
_entity_poly.type
_entity_poly.pdbx_seq_one_letter_code
_entity_poly.pdbx_strand_id
1 'polypeptide(L)'
;MSNVKKKRGFIESLANASTMVMQKFLPDAYIFAVILTIIVFIASLIATKQNFISIVGHWGKGVWSLLAFSMQMVLVLVTGHVLALSPPFKKLLDHLSNIPKTPAQGIALVSIISYTACILNWGFGLIIGAIYAKEIAKKVKAIDYRLLIASAYSGFILWHAGFSGSVPLVIAGGDLSATGGSLTEAVPVSHTLFSSYNIFIVVGMWILLPIINVLMHPKNEEDVFV
;
A
#
# COMPACT_ATOMS: atom_id res chain seq x y z
N MET A 1 2.82 32.10 25.72
CA MET A 1 2.34 30.86 25.06
C MET A 1 3.24 29.72 25.51
N SER A 2 2.78 28.92 26.46
CA SER A 2 3.59 27.90 27.12
C SER A 2 3.90 26.77 26.15
N ASN A 3 5.18 26.66 25.78
CA ASN A 3 5.74 25.56 25.01
C ASN A 3 5.87 24.33 25.94
N VAL A 4 4.74 23.77 26.37
CA VAL A 4 4.73 22.54 27.16
C VAL A 4 5.08 21.41 26.20
N LYS A 5 6.34 20.96 26.24
CA LYS A 5 6.75 19.71 25.59
C LYS A 5 5.92 18.58 26.19
N LYS A 6 4.82 18.22 25.53
CA LYS A 6 3.99 17.06 25.86
C LYS A 6 4.92 15.84 25.92
N LYS A 7 4.94 15.16 27.08
CA LYS A 7 5.81 13.99 27.29
C LYS A 7 5.29 12.89 26.36
N ARG A 8 6.04 12.58 25.31
CA ARG A 8 5.66 11.56 24.32
C ARG A 8 5.46 10.21 25.01
N GLY A 9 4.38 9.51 24.64
CA GLY A 9 4.16 8.13 25.12
C GLY A 9 5.26 7.19 24.61
N PHE A 10 5.43 6.04 25.25
CA PHE A 10 6.45 5.05 24.86
C PHE A 10 6.33 4.65 23.37
N ILE A 11 5.10 4.36 22.92
CA ILE A 11 4.81 3.99 21.52
C ILE A 11 5.16 5.13 20.56
N GLU A 12 4.80 6.36 20.93
CA GLU A 12 5.09 7.55 20.12
C GLU A 12 6.61 7.80 20.03
N SER A 13 7.34 7.57 21.12
CA SER A 13 8.81 7.68 21.14
C SER A 13 9.45 6.61 20.25
N LEU A 14 8.97 5.37 20.30
CA LEU A 14 9.46 4.29 19.45
C LEU A 14 9.18 4.57 17.97
N ALA A 15 7.95 4.96 17.64
CA ALA A 15 7.56 5.32 16.28
C ALA A 15 8.40 6.49 15.72
N ASN A 16 8.67 7.51 16.54
CA ASN A 16 9.54 8.61 16.17
C ASN A 16 11.00 8.17 15.96
N ALA A 17 11.53 7.29 16.82
CA ALA A 17 12.88 6.75 16.67
C ALA A 17 13.02 5.95 15.37
N SER A 18 12.08 5.05 15.08
CA SER A 18 12.05 4.29 13.82
C SER A 18 11.96 5.22 12.60
N THR A 19 11.10 6.24 12.68
CA THR A 19 10.96 7.24 11.60
C THR A 19 12.27 8.00 11.37
N MET A 20 12.94 8.47 12.43
CA MET A 20 14.22 9.19 12.31
C MET A 20 15.32 8.31 11.70
N VAL A 21 15.40 7.04 12.09
CA VAL A 21 16.38 6.10 11.52
C VAL A 21 16.08 5.91 10.03
N MET A 22 14.84 5.61 9.65
CA MET A 22 14.52 5.38 8.24
C MET A 22 14.70 6.63 7.37
N GLN A 23 14.28 7.81 7.83
CA GLN A 23 14.48 9.05 7.07
C GLN A 23 15.96 9.37 6.83
N LYS A 24 16.85 8.95 7.72
CA LYS A 24 18.29 9.23 7.64
C LYS A 24 19.07 8.19 6.84
N PHE A 25 18.68 6.91 6.94
CA PHE A 25 19.50 5.80 6.45
C PHE A 25 18.87 5.00 5.32
N LEU A 26 17.55 5.11 5.07
CA LEU A 26 16.91 4.39 3.98
C LEU A 26 17.21 5.14 2.67
N PRO A 27 18.06 4.60 1.77
CA PRO A 27 18.26 5.21 0.47
C PRO A 27 16.98 5.09 -0.36
N ASP A 28 16.90 5.88 -1.41
CA ASP A 28 15.85 5.70 -2.42
C ASP A 28 15.84 4.25 -2.94
N ALA A 29 14.65 3.69 -3.21
CA ALA A 29 14.48 2.29 -3.60
C ALA A 29 15.31 1.93 -4.85
N TYR A 30 15.48 2.86 -5.79
CA TYR A 30 16.32 2.65 -6.97
C TYR A 30 17.80 2.58 -6.58
N ILE A 31 18.28 3.50 -5.73
CA ILE A 31 19.65 3.49 -5.24
C ILE A 31 19.93 2.18 -4.49
N PHE A 32 19.00 1.75 -3.65
CA PHE A 32 19.09 0.48 -2.93
C PHE A 32 19.26 -0.71 -3.89
N ALA A 33 18.44 -0.78 -4.95
CA ALA A 33 18.51 -1.83 -5.96
C ALA A 33 19.84 -1.82 -6.74
N VAL A 34 20.38 -0.64 -7.07
CA VAL A 34 21.68 -0.49 -7.75
C VAL A 34 22.82 -0.97 -6.85
N ILE A 35 22.83 -0.56 -5.58
CA ILE A 35 23.85 -1.01 -4.60
C ILE A 35 23.79 -2.53 -4.44
N LEU A 36 22.61 -3.09 -4.25
CA LEU A 36 22.43 -4.55 -4.16
C LEU A 36 22.88 -5.27 -5.42
N THR A 37 22.59 -4.70 -6.60
CA THR A 37 23.05 -5.26 -7.87
C THR A 37 24.58 -5.36 -7.90
N ILE A 38 25.29 -4.31 -7.51
CA ILE A 38 26.76 -4.30 -7.45
C ILE A 38 27.28 -5.32 -6.43
N ILE A 39 26.68 -5.36 -5.22
CA ILE A 39 27.05 -6.31 -4.17
C ILE A 39 26.88 -7.76 -4.65
N VAL A 40 25.72 -8.09 -5.23
CA VAL A 40 25.42 -9.43 -5.75
C VAL A 40 26.35 -9.77 -6.92
N PHE A 41 26.67 -8.81 -7.77
CA PHE A 41 27.61 -9.00 -8.87
C PHE A 41 29.01 -9.37 -8.37
N ILE A 42 29.55 -8.62 -7.40
CA ILE A 42 30.85 -8.89 -6.78
C ILE A 42 30.84 -10.23 -6.04
N ALA A 43 29.79 -10.49 -5.25
CA ALA A 43 29.64 -11.75 -4.53
C ALA A 43 29.60 -12.95 -5.49
N SER A 44 28.92 -12.80 -6.63
CA SER A 44 28.83 -13.85 -7.66
C SER A 44 30.19 -14.12 -8.30
N LEU A 45 31.00 -13.09 -8.58
CA LEU A 45 32.37 -13.24 -9.11
C LEU A 45 33.24 -14.10 -8.18
N ILE A 46 33.14 -13.83 -6.87
CA ILE A 46 33.95 -14.52 -5.86
C ILE A 46 33.44 -15.96 -5.63
N ALA A 47 32.12 -16.12 -5.51
CA ALA A 47 31.53 -17.40 -5.09
C ALA A 47 31.42 -18.45 -6.20
N THR A 48 31.15 -18.02 -7.44
CA THR A 48 30.80 -18.96 -8.53
C THR A 48 31.96 -19.29 -9.47
N LYS A 49 33.09 -18.59 -9.35
CA LYS A 49 34.26 -18.68 -10.26
C LYS A 49 33.91 -18.44 -11.74
N GLN A 50 32.76 -17.84 -12.04
CA GLN A 50 32.39 -17.46 -13.40
C GLN A 50 33.13 -16.20 -13.84
N ASN A 51 33.36 -16.07 -15.14
CA ASN A 51 33.97 -14.87 -15.70
C ASN A 51 32.98 -13.67 -15.72
N PHE A 52 33.53 -12.46 -15.77
CA PHE A 52 32.79 -11.20 -15.76
C PHE A 52 31.65 -11.16 -16.79
N ILE A 53 31.94 -11.55 -18.04
CA ILE A 53 30.97 -11.51 -19.14
C ILE A 53 29.78 -12.45 -18.89
N SER A 54 30.02 -13.62 -18.31
CA SER A 54 28.97 -14.58 -18.00
C SER A 54 28.00 -14.03 -16.95
N ILE A 55 28.52 -13.39 -15.90
CA ILE A 55 27.69 -12.80 -14.84
C ILE A 55 26.88 -11.61 -15.36
N VAL A 56 27.48 -10.76 -16.21
CA VAL A 56 26.73 -9.70 -16.92
C VAL A 56 25.60 -10.30 -17.76
N GLY A 57 25.87 -11.41 -18.45
CA GLY A 57 24.86 -12.15 -19.21
C GLY A 57 23.72 -12.67 -18.34
N HIS A 58 24.01 -13.22 -17.16
CA HIS A 58 23.00 -13.66 -16.19
C HIS A 58 22.15 -12.50 -15.68
N TRP A 59 22.78 -11.39 -15.30
CA TRP A 59 22.07 -10.19 -14.86
C TRP A 59 21.13 -9.67 -15.96
N GLY A 60 21.63 -9.54 -17.21
CA GLY A 60 20.83 -9.08 -18.33
C GLY A 60 19.61 -9.98 -18.58
N LYS A 61 19.80 -11.31 -18.62
CA LYS A 61 18.68 -12.26 -18.77
C LYS A 61 17.64 -12.12 -17.64
N GLY A 62 18.10 -11.94 -16.39
CA GLY A 62 17.22 -11.73 -15.24
C GLY A 62 16.41 -10.43 -15.32
N VAL A 63 17.01 -9.34 -15.80
CA VAL A 63 16.28 -8.08 -16.04
C VAL A 63 15.18 -8.30 -17.08
N TRP A 64 15.50 -8.95 -18.19
CA TRP A 64 14.53 -9.20 -19.26
C TRP A 64 13.41 -10.17 -18.87
N SER A 65 13.67 -11.13 -17.97
CA SER A 65 12.61 -12.03 -17.47
C SER A 65 11.55 -11.32 -16.62
N LEU A 66 11.89 -10.16 -16.05
CA LEU A 66 10.97 -9.35 -15.25
C LEU A 66 10.14 -8.37 -16.08
N LEU A 67 10.35 -8.26 -17.40
CA LEU A 67 9.68 -7.26 -18.23
C LEU A 67 8.17 -7.45 -18.26
N ALA A 68 7.69 -8.68 -18.45
CA ALA A 68 6.26 -8.99 -18.47
C ALA A 68 5.59 -8.67 -17.12
N PHE A 69 6.22 -9.08 -16.01
CA PHE A 69 5.78 -8.73 -14.66
C PHE A 69 5.74 -7.21 -14.44
N SER A 70 6.80 -6.51 -14.84
CA SER A 70 6.89 -5.05 -14.70
C SER A 70 5.79 -4.34 -15.50
N MET A 71 5.52 -4.79 -16.72
CA MET A 71 4.42 -4.27 -17.56
C MET A 71 3.06 -4.49 -16.90
N GLN A 72 2.81 -5.67 -16.31
CA GLN A 72 1.58 -5.92 -15.55
C GLN A 72 1.42 -4.92 -14.40
N MET A 73 2.48 -4.68 -13.63
CA MET A 73 2.44 -3.74 -12.50
C MET A 73 2.22 -2.29 -12.97
N VAL A 74 2.84 -1.88 -14.09
CA VAL A 74 2.60 -0.57 -14.72
C VAL A 74 1.14 -0.44 -15.16
N LEU A 75 0.59 -1.45 -15.83
CA LEU A 75 -0.80 -1.43 -16.27
C LEU A 75 -1.78 -1.34 -15.10
N VAL A 76 -1.55 -2.10 -14.02
CA VAL A 76 -2.40 -2.02 -12.82
C VAL A 76 -2.43 -0.59 -12.25
N LEU A 77 -1.28 0.08 -12.17
CA LEU A 77 -1.18 1.44 -11.65
C LEU A 77 -1.77 2.48 -12.61
N VAL A 78 -1.40 2.44 -13.90
CA VAL A 78 -1.87 3.41 -14.91
C VAL A 78 -3.37 3.30 -15.13
N THR A 79 -3.90 2.09 -15.28
CA THR A 79 -5.35 1.90 -15.46
C THR A 79 -6.13 2.30 -14.21
N GLY A 80 -5.62 1.97 -13.02
CA GLY A 80 -6.19 2.44 -11.76
C GLY A 80 -6.18 3.97 -11.64
N HIS A 81 -5.10 4.61 -12.08
CA HIS A 81 -4.99 6.07 -12.12
C HIS A 81 -6.00 6.72 -13.07
N VAL A 82 -6.08 6.22 -14.30
CA VAL A 82 -7.03 6.72 -15.30
C VAL A 82 -8.47 6.55 -14.81
N LEU A 83 -8.80 5.41 -14.19
CA LEU A 83 -10.12 5.17 -13.62
C LEU A 83 -10.45 6.16 -12.50
N ALA A 84 -9.53 6.39 -11.56
CA ALA A 84 -9.70 7.33 -10.45
C ALA A 84 -9.93 8.78 -10.92
N LEU A 85 -9.33 9.18 -12.04
CA LEU A 85 -9.48 10.52 -12.60
C LEU A 85 -10.68 10.70 -13.52
N SER A 86 -11.39 9.62 -13.85
CA SER A 86 -12.51 9.65 -14.76
C SER A 86 -13.67 10.51 -14.23
N PRO A 87 -14.44 11.18 -15.12
CA PRO A 87 -15.57 12.01 -14.71
C PRO A 87 -16.62 11.30 -13.85
N PRO A 88 -16.99 10.03 -14.11
CA PRO A 88 -17.93 9.30 -13.26
C PRO A 88 -17.46 9.17 -11.81
N PHE A 89 -16.19 8.81 -11.60
CA PHE A 89 -15.63 8.67 -10.25
C PHE A 89 -15.51 10.02 -9.54
N LYS A 90 -15.10 11.08 -10.23
CA LYS A 90 -15.09 12.42 -9.64
C LYS A 90 -16.48 12.85 -9.14
N LYS A 91 -17.53 12.62 -9.95
CA LYS A 91 -18.93 12.91 -9.55
C LYS A 91 -19.38 12.06 -8.36
N LEU A 92 -19.05 10.77 -8.37
CA LEU A 92 -19.38 9.85 -7.28
C LEU A 92 -18.72 10.31 -5.97
N LEU A 93 -17.43 10.61 -5.99
CA LEU A 93 -16.70 11.07 -4.82
C LEU A 93 -17.21 12.40 -4.30
N ASP A 94 -17.51 13.36 -5.17
CA ASP A 94 -18.10 14.63 -4.74
C ASP A 94 -19.45 14.41 -4.07
N HIS A 95 -20.31 13.55 -4.64
CA HIS A 95 -21.59 13.20 -4.02
C HIS A 95 -21.41 12.56 -2.63
N LEU A 96 -20.54 11.54 -2.54
CA LEU A 96 -20.24 10.85 -1.29
C LEU A 96 -19.60 11.78 -0.25
N SER A 97 -18.86 12.81 -0.67
CA SER A 97 -18.21 13.75 0.24
C SER A 97 -19.19 14.67 0.96
N ASN A 98 -20.47 14.73 0.55
CA ASN A 98 -21.52 15.49 1.24
C ASN A 98 -22.19 14.70 2.38
N ILE A 99 -21.89 13.40 2.52
CA ILE A 99 -22.49 12.52 3.55
C ILE A 99 -21.94 12.80 4.96
N PRO A 100 -20.61 12.85 5.19
CA PRO A 100 -20.08 12.94 6.54
C PRO A 100 -20.25 14.35 7.11
N LYS A 101 -20.81 14.42 8.32
CA LYS A 101 -21.04 15.68 9.07
C LYS A 101 -20.09 15.84 10.25
N THR A 102 -19.38 14.78 10.61
CA THR A 102 -18.46 14.73 11.76
C THR A 102 -17.10 14.17 11.36
N PRO A 103 -16.00 14.48 12.09
CA PRO A 103 -14.68 13.92 11.83
C PRO A 103 -14.68 12.39 11.80
N ALA A 104 -15.37 11.75 12.75
CA ALA A 104 -15.52 10.30 12.82
C ALA A 104 -16.16 9.71 11.55
N GLN A 105 -17.26 10.32 11.06
CA GLN A 105 -17.88 9.90 9.81
C GLN A 105 -16.96 10.09 8.61
N GLY A 106 -16.22 11.21 8.56
CA GLY A 106 -15.26 11.48 7.50
C GLY A 106 -14.15 10.44 7.44
N ILE A 107 -13.53 10.13 8.59
CA ILE A 107 -12.47 9.12 8.71
C ILE A 107 -12.99 7.73 8.32
N ALA A 108 -14.16 7.34 8.83
CA ALA A 108 -14.77 6.05 8.52
C ALA A 108 -15.05 5.91 7.02
N LEU A 109 -15.65 6.93 6.40
CA LEU A 109 -16.02 6.88 4.99
C LEU A 109 -14.81 6.90 4.06
N VAL A 110 -13.77 7.68 4.38
CA VAL A 110 -12.49 7.66 3.67
C VAL A 110 -11.84 6.28 3.75
N SER A 111 -11.83 5.68 4.94
CA SER A 111 -11.29 4.33 5.16
C SER A 111 -12.05 3.33 4.29
N ILE A 112 -13.39 3.26 4.43
CA ILE A 112 -14.23 2.30 3.69
C ILE A 112 -14.05 2.41 2.17
N ILE A 113 -14.06 3.63 1.62
CA ILE A 113 -13.90 3.84 0.18
C ILE A 113 -12.50 3.42 -0.28
N SER A 114 -11.46 3.82 0.46
CA SER A 114 -10.09 3.43 0.12
C SER A 114 -9.90 1.91 0.19
N TYR A 115 -10.49 1.26 1.18
CA TYR A 115 -10.31 -0.18 1.43
C TYR A 115 -11.00 -0.99 0.34
N THR A 116 -12.23 -0.62 0.02
CA THR A 116 -12.98 -1.20 -1.08
C THR A 116 -12.23 -1.01 -2.39
N ALA A 117 -11.72 0.19 -2.64
CA ALA A 117 -10.93 0.46 -3.83
C ALA A 117 -9.65 -0.39 -3.90
N CYS A 118 -8.90 -0.51 -2.81
CA CYS A 118 -7.69 -1.35 -2.75
C CYS A 118 -7.96 -2.85 -2.91
N ILE A 119 -9.10 -3.35 -2.41
CA ILE A 119 -9.53 -4.74 -2.63
C ILE A 119 -9.79 -4.99 -4.12
N LEU A 120 -10.42 -4.03 -4.81
CA LEU A 120 -10.70 -4.16 -6.24
C LEU A 120 -9.44 -4.02 -7.10
N ASN A 121 -8.67 -2.96 -6.84
CA ASN A 121 -7.42 -2.68 -7.53
C ASN A 121 -6.56 -1.74 -6.67
N TRP A 122 -5.39 -2.21 -6.26
CA TRP A 122 -4.51 -1.45 -5.37
C TRP A 122 -4.01 -0.14 -5.98
N GLY A 123 -3.75 -0.10 -7.29
CA GLY A 123 -3.32 1.11 -8.00
C GLY A 123 -4.40 2.20 -7.99
N PHE A 124 -5.66 1.81 -8.20
CA PHE A 124 -6.84 2.66 -8.07
C PHE A 124 -7.03 3.14 -6.62
N GLY A 125 -6.96 2.23 -5.66
CA GLY A 125 -7.14 2.50 -4.23
C GLY A 125 -6.20 3.57 -3.68
N LEU A 126 -4.90 3.47 -4.01
CA LEU A 126 -3.90 4.45 -3.59
C LEU A 126 -4.24 5.89 -4.02
N ILE A 127 -4.85 6.04 -5.19
CA ILE A 127 -5.13 7.35 -5.78
C ILE A 127 -6.46 7.88 -5.28
N ILE A 128 -7.50 7.05 -5.30
CA ILE A 128 -8.85 7.50 -4.94
C ILE A 128 -8.98 7.80 -3.45
N GLY A 129 -8.31 7.04 -2.58
CA GLY A 129 -8.28 7.32 -1.16
C GLY A 129 -7.71 8.71 -0.87
N ALA A 130 -6.60 9.07 -1.52
CA ALA A 130 -5.96 10.38 -1.35
C ALA A 130 -6.79 11.53 -1.93
N ILE A 131 -7.43 11.34 -3.10
CA ILE A 131 -8.33 12.33 -3.69
C ILE A 131 -9.53 12.57 -2.77
N TYR A 132 -10.16 11.48 -2.31
CA TYR A 132 -11.36 11.58 -1.48
C TYR A 132 -11.08 12.17 -0.10
N ALA A 133 -9.96 11.79 0.55
CA ALA A 133 -9.50 12.41 1.79
C ALA A 133 -9.36 13.94 1.65
N LYS A 134 -8.79 14.41 0.55
CA LYS A 134 -8.69 15.86 0.26
C LYS A 134 -10.05 16.53 0.12
N GLU A 135 -11.05 15.87 -0.49
CA GLU A 135 -12.40 16.43 -0.60
C GLU A 135 -13.12 16.47 0.76
N ILE A 136 -12.95 15.45 1.60
CA ILE A 136 -13.49 15.45 2.96
C ILE A 136 -12.87 16.54 3.84
N ALA A 137 -11.55 16.73 3.75
CA ALA A 137 -10.85 17.76 4.52
C ALA A 137 -11.37 19.17 4.25
N LYS A 138 -11.80 19.47 3.02
CA LYS A 138 -12.40 20.76 2.65
C LYS A 138 -13.78 20.98 3.28
N LYS A 139 -14.53 19.92 3.55
CA LYS A 139 -15.93 19.97 4.00
C LYS A 139 -16.06 19.81 5.52
N VAL A 140 -15.16 19.08 6.17
CA VAL A 140 -15.22 18.78 7.61
C VAL A 140 -14.07 19.47 8.35
N LYS A 141 -14.31 20.67 8.90
CA LYS A 141 -13.25 21.56 9.44
C LYS A 141 -12.49 21.05 10.67
N ALA A 142 -13.06 20.13 11.45
CA ALA A 142 -12.46 19.61 12.70
C ALA A 142 -11.76 18.25 12.54
N ILE A 143 -11.51 17.83 11.29
CA ILE A 143 -10.87 16.55 11.00
C ILE A 143 -9.35 16.71 11.01
N ASP A 144 -8.63 15.79 11.65
CA ASP A 144 -7.16 15.78 11.56
C ASP A 144 -6.75 15.27 10.18
N TYR A 145 -6.17 16.15 9.37
CA TYR A 145 -5.80 15.88 7.99
C TYR A 145 -4.75 14.77 7.89
N ARG A 146 -3.81 14.70 8.84
CA ARG A 146 -2.75 13.66 8.82
C ARG A 146 -3.38 12.29 9.05
N LEU A 147 -4.28 12.17 10.02
CA LEU A 147 -5.03 10.95 10.28
C LEU A 147 -5.93 10.59 9.10
N LEU A 148 -6.55 11.57 8.45
CA LEU A 148 -7.39 11.33 7.28
C LEU A 148 -6.59 10.74 6.12
N ILE A 149 -5.39 11.26 5.86
CA ILE A 149 -4.46 10.73 4.85
C ILE A 149 -3.93 9.35 5.27
N ALA A 150 -3.60 9.15 6.55
CA ALA A 150 -3.21 7.84 7.06
C ALA A 150 -4.34 6.80 6.91
N SER A 151 -5.58 7.22 7.15
CA SER A 151 -6.78 6.41 6.98
C SER A 151 -6.98 6.01 5.53
N ALA A 152 -6.82 6.95 4.59
CA ALA A 152 -6.81 6.63 3.17
C ALA A 152 -5.69 5.63 2.82
N TYR A 153 -4.46 5.88 3.26
CA TYR A 153 -3.31 5.04 2.91
C TYR A 153 -3.39 3.64 3.53
N SER A 154 -3.98 3.50 4.71
CA SER A 154 -4.16 2.21 5.40
C SER A 154 -5.01 1.20 4.60
N GLY A 155 -5.70 1.62 3.54
CA GLY A 155 -6.37 0.70 2.62
C GLY A 155 -5.40 -0.23 1.90
N PHE A 156 -4.14 0.20 1.77
CA PHE A 156 -3.07 -0.63 1.27
C PHE A 156 -2.73 -1.81 2.19
N ILE A 157 -3.36 -1.97 3.36
CA ILE A 157 -3.24 -3.20 4.15
C ILE A 157 -4.03 -4.37 3.50
N LEU A 158 -5.14 -4.06 2.84
CA LEU A 158 -6.06 -5.07 2.27
C LEU A 158 -5.71 -5.46 0.83
N TRP A 159 -4.77 -4.76 0.21
CA TRP A 159 -4.49 -4.87 -1.23
C TRP A 159 -4.14 -6.28 -1.69
N HIS A 160 -3.31 -6.99 -0.90
CA HIS A 160 -2.75 -8.28 -1.27
C HIS A 160 -3.78 -9.40 -1.11
N ALA A 161 -4.78 -9.18 -0.28
CA ALA A 161 -5.91 -10.09 -0.07
C ALA A 161 -7.05 -9.83 -1.07
N GLY A 162 -6.93 -8.78 -1.90
CA GLY A 162 -7.90 -8.38 -2.91
C GLY A 162 -7.65 -8.99 -4.30
N PHE A 163 -8.49 -8.60 -5.26
CA PHE A 163 -8.50 -9.14 -6.63
C PHE A 163 -7.22 -8.84 -7.41
N SER A 164 -6.50 -7.78 -7.06
CA SER A 164 -5.22 -7.41 -7.66
C SER A 164 -3.99 -7.97 -6.91
N GLY A 165 -4.15 -8.96 -6.04
CA GLY A 165 -3.06 -9.56 -5.28
C GLY A 165 -2.08 -10.31 -6.19
N SER A 166 -0.83 -9.83 -6.24
CA SER A 166 0.17 -10.35 -7.19
C SER A 166 0.48 -11.83 -6.98
N VAL A 167 0.75 -12.27 -5.74
CA VAL A 167 1.10 -13.68 -5.48
C VAL A 167 -0.05 -14.64 -5.81
N PRO A 168 -1.30 -14.42 -5.33
CA PRO A 168 -2.44 -15.27 -5.69
C PRO A 168 -2.67 -15.40 -7.20
N LEU A 169 -2.49 -14.29 -7.96
CA LEU A 169 -2.69 -14.30 -9.41
C LEU A 169 -1.55 -15.02 -10.14
N VAL A 170 -0.30 -14.84 -9.73
CA VAL A 170 0.88 -15.49 -10.32
C VAL A 170 0.79 -17.01 -10.17
N ILE A 171 0.48 -17.51 -8.96
CA ILE A 171 0.38 -18.95 -8.72
C ILE A 171 -0.87 -19.58 -9.36
N ALA A 172 -1.96 -18.82 -9.49
CA ALA A 172 -3.16 -19.27 -10.23
C ALA A 172 -2.90 -19.33 -11.74
N GLY A 173 -2.02 -18.47 -12.26
CA GLY A 173 -1.55 -18.49 -13.65
C GLY A 173 -0.54 -19.62 -13.94
N GLY A 174 -0.10 -20.35 -12.92
CA GLY A 174 0.81 -21.50 -13.07
C GLY A 174 2.30 -21.16 -13.09
N ASP A 175 2.69 -19.91 -12.86
CA ASP A 175 4.10 -19.58 -12.63
C ASP A 175 4.46 -19.89 -11.17
N LEU A 176 5.16 -21.01 -10.96
CA LEU A 176 5.56 -21.52 -9.66
C LEU A 176 7.07 -21.39 -9.42
N SER A 177 7.78 -20.69 -10.29
CA SER A 177 9.25 -20.57 -10.27
C SER A 177 9.77 -20.02 -8.94
N ALA A 178 9.01 -19.12 -8.30
CA ALA A 178 9.35 -18.51 -7.01
C ALA A 178 9.08 -19.40 -5.78
N THR A 179 8.47 -20.59 -5.96
CA THR A 179 8.03 -21.44 -4.83
C THR A 179 9.11 -22.41 -4.33
N GLY A 180 10.24 -22.50 -5.02
CA GLY A 180 11.33 -23.42 -4.67
C GLY A 180 10.92 -24.91 -4.75
N GLY A 181 9.90 -25.24 -5.53
CA GLY A 181 9.35 -26.60 -5.63
C GLY A 181 8.30 -26.93 -4.56
N SER A 182 7.95 -25.98 -3.69
CA SER A 182 6.90 -26.18 -2.67
C SER A 182 5.50 -26.35 -3.29
N LEU A 183 5.29 -25.80 -4.48
CA LEU A 183 4.10 -26.02 -5.29
C LEU A 183 4.52 -26.63 -6.63
N THR A 184 3.86 -27.73 -7.00
CA THR A 184 4.05 -28.41 -8.29
C THR A 184 2.92 -28.12 -9.28
N GLU A 185 1.79 -27.62 -8.79
CA GLU A 185 0.59 -27.33 -9.57
C GLU A 185 0.05 -25.93 -9.26
N ALA A 186 -0.64 -25.35 -10.24
CA ALA A 186 -1.27 -24.05 -10.10
C ALA A 186 -2.33 -24.08 -8.99
N VAL A 187 -2.36 -23.05 -8.15
CA VAL A 187 -3.34 -22.94 -7.06
C VAL A 187 -4.44 -21.98 -7.50
N PRO A 188 -5.68 -22.46 -7.75
CA PRO A 188 -6.74 -21.60 -8.24
C PRO A 188 -7.15 -20.57 -7.20
N VAL A 189 -7.72 -19.45 -7.67
CA VAL A 189 -8.14 -18.35 -6.80
C VAL A 189 -9.23 -18.74 -5.79
N SER A 190 -9.95 -19.84 -6.01
CA SER A 190 -10.88 -20.43 -5.04
C SER A 190 -10.21 -20.87 -3.74
N HIS A 191 -8.94 -21.29 -3.81
CA HIS A 191 -8.15 -21.70 -2.64
C HIS A 191 -7.32 -20.56 -2.04
N THR A 192 -7.23 -19.41 -2.71
CA THR A 192 -6.48 -18.24 -2.23
C THR A 192 -7.41 -17.06 -1.95
N LEU A 193 -7.71 -16.22 -2.95
CA LEU A 193 -8.51 -15.01 -2.80
C LEU A 193 -9.93 -15.28 -2.29
N PHE A 194 -10.57 -16.34 -2.78
CA PHE A 194 -11.94 -16.71 -2.39
C PHE A 194 -11.97 -17.80 -1.33
N SER A 195 -10.83 -18.11 -0.69
CA SER A 195 -10.83 -18.98 0.48
C SER A 195 -11.61 -18.34 1.62
N SER A 196 -12.29 -19.17 2.43
CA SER A 196 -13.04 -18.70 3.59
C SER A 196 -12.16 -17.92 4.57
N TYR A 197 -10.90 -18.34 4.74
CA TYR A 197 -9.92 -17.67 5.59
C TYR A 197 -9.56 -16.27 5.07
N ASN A 198 -9.29 -16.11 3.78
CA ASN A 198 -9.00 -14.80 3.19
C ASN A 198 -10.22 -13.87 3.30
N ILE A 199 -11.42 -14.37 2.96
CA ILE A 199 -12.66 -13.58 3.08
C ILE A 199 -12.89 -13.14 4.52
N PHE A 200 -12.69 -14.03 5.49
CA PHE A 200 -12.81 -13.69 6.91
C PHE A 200 -11.86 -12.56 7.31
N ILE A 201 -10.59 -12.63 6.91
CA ILE A 201 -9.60 -11.57 7.19
C ILE A 201 -10.01 -10.27 6.51
N VAL A 202 -10.33 -10.30 5.21
CA VAL A 202 -10.68 -9.10 4.43
C VAL A 202 -11.89 -8.40 5.04
N VAL A 203 -12.96 -9.14 5.32
CA VAL A 203 -14.19 -8.58 5.93
C VAL A 203 -13.90 -8.09 7.35
N GLY A 204 -13.19 -8.88 8.16
CA GLY A 204 -12.82 -8.49 9.52
C GLY A 204 -12.02 -7.19 9.54
N MET A 205 -11.00 -7.07 8.70
CA MET A 205 -10.17 -5.86 8.60
C MET A 205 -10.93 -4.69 7.97
N TRP A 206 -11.78 -4.93 6.98
CA TRP A 206 -12.63 -3.90 6.37
C TRP A 206 -13.59 -3.28 7.40
N ILE A 207 -14.04 -4.04 8.41
CA ILE A 207 -14.89 -3.54 9.52
C ILE A 207 -14.05 -2.92 10.65
N LEU A 208 -12.97 -3.59 11.08
CA LEU A 208 -12.21 -3.19 12.28
C LEU A 208 -11.32 -1.98 12.03
N LEU A 209 -10.67 -1.89 10.87
CA LEU A 209 -9.71 -0.82 10.61
C LEU A 209 -10.35 0.58 10.55
N PRO A 210 -11.54 0.80 9.94
CA PRO A 210 -12.20 2.11 10.01
C PRO A 210 -12.53 2.50 11.45
N ILE A 211 -12.95 1.55 12.29
CA ILE A 211 -13.22 1.78 13.72
C ILE A 211 -11.94 2.22 14.42
N ILE A 212 -10.83 1.51 14.21
CA ILE A 212 -9.52 1.85 14.79
C ILE A 212 -9.09 3.25 14.34
N ASN A 213 -9.20 3.58 13.05
CA ASN A 213 -8.85 4.91 12.54
C ASN A 213 -9.69 6.01 13.18
N VAL A 214 -11.00 5.79 13.36
CA VAL A 214 -11.88 6.76 14.05
C VAL A 214 -11.45 6.95 15.50
N LEU A 215 -11.11 5.88 16.21
CA LEU A 215 -10.65 5.94 17.60
C LEU A 215 -9.30 6.63 17.77
N MET A 216 -8.52 6.76 16.69
CA MET A 216 -7.25 7.51 16.68
C MET A 216 -7.44 9.02 16.52
N HIS A 217 -8.66 9.52 16.26
CA HIS A 217 -8.90 10.96 16.12
C HIS A 217 -8.60 11.70 17.43
N PRO A 218 -7.80 12.79 17.39
CA PRO A 218 -7.48 13.55 18.60
C PRO A 218 -8.73 14.07 19.30
N LYS A 219 -8.83 13.85 20.61
CA LYS A 219 -9.99 14.29 21.42
C LYS A 219 -9.98 15.79 21.71
N ASN A 220 -8.79 16.41 21.74
CA ASN A 220 -8.62 17.82 22.00
C ASN A 220 -8.46 18.57 20.68
N GLU A 221 -9.18 19.68 20.50
CA GLU A 221 -9.11 20.51 19.28
C GLU A 221 -7.70 21.07 19.03
N GLU A 222 -6.93 21.33 20.09
CA GLU A 222 -5.55 21.83 20.01
C GLU A 222 -4.55 20.86 19.38
N ASP A 223 -4.86 19.55 19.36
CA ASP A 223 -4.03 18.51 18.76
C ASP A 223 -4.42 18.22 17.29
N VAL A 224 -5.53 18.81 16.81
CA VAL A 224 -6.04 18.61 15.44
C VAL A 224 -5.24 19.45 14.46
N PHE A 225 -4.64 18.78 13.49
CA PHE A 225 -4.00 19.44 12.35
C PHE A 225 -4.96 19.48 11.17
N VAL A 226 -5.45 20.67 10.81
CA VAL A 226 -6.39 20.90 9.69
C VAL A 226 -5.66 21.07 8.37
#